data_AF-A0A3C0B9Y6-F1
#
_entry.id   AF-A0A3C0B9Y6-F1
#
_cell.length_a   1.000
_cell.length_b   1.000
_cell.length_c   1.000
_cell.angle_alpha   90.00
_cell.angle_beta   90.00
_cell.angle_gamma   90.00
#
_symmetry.space_group_name_H-M   'P 1'
#
loop_
_entity.id
_entity.type
_entity.pdbx_description
1 polymer ?
#
loop_
_entity_poly.entity_id
_entity_poly.type
_entity_poly.pdbx_seq_one_letter_code
_entity_poly.pdbx_strand_id
1 'polypeptide(L)'
;YKESYDELFAKGEQQRQLSKEFVREWLIENNFQGKEGQTMPEMSDMFVNQVSERYIELYESITGSKFERADITSVLSRVEKNILKFLTAYYR
;
A
#
# COMPACT_ATOMS: atom_id res chain seq x y z
N TYR A 1 -16.89 7.12 4.58
CA TYR A 1 -16.41 8.18 3.67
C TYR A 1 -17.44 9.30 3.48
N LYS A 2 -18.70 8.98 3.16
CA LYS A 2 -19.74 10.00 2.93
C LYS A 2 -20.03 10.88 4.15
N GLU A 3 -19.98 10.30 5.36
CA GLU A 3 -20.37 11.00 6.60
C GLU A 3 -19.38 12.09 7.04
N SER A 4 -18.07 11.93 6.81
CA SER A 4 -17.07 12.92 7.23
C SER A 4 -16.75 13.97 6.16
N TYR A 5 -17.11 13.72 4.90
CA TYR A 5 -16.78 14.62 3.79
C TYR A 5 -17.50 15.97 3.95
N ASP A 6 -18.82 15.94 4.17
CA ASP A 6 -19.64 17.14 4.30
C ASP A 6 -19.23 17.98 5.52
N GLU A 7 -18.87 17.34 6.63
CA GLU A 7 -18.37 18.03 7.83
C GLU A 7 -17.00 18.69 7.62
N LEU A 8 -16.04 17.97 7.01
CA LEU A 8 -14.71 18.52 6.71
C LEU A 8 -14.79 19.63 5.67
N PHE A 9 -15.67 19.48 4.68
CA PHE A 9 -15.90 20.49 3.64
C PHE A 9 -16.51 21.76 4.22
N ALA A 10 -17.52 21.64 5.09
CA ALA A 10 -18.13 22.79 5.78
C ALA A 10 -17.14 23.55 6.67
N LYS A 11 -16.12 22.85 7.22
CA LYS A 11 -15.07 23.45 8.05
C LYS A 11 -13.86 23.98 7.24
N GLY A 12 -13.83 23.77 5.93
CA GLY A 12 -12.67 24.11 5.10
C GLY A 12 -11.42 23.27 5.43
N GLU A 13 -11.60 22.13 6.09
CA GLU A 13 -10.52 21.24 6.50
C GLU A 13 -10.10 20.32 5.35
N GLN A 14 -8.84 19.88 5.42
CA GLN A 14 -8.26 19.03 4.39
C GLN A 14 -9.00 17.69 4.36
N GLN A 15 -9.48 17.32 3.17
CA GLN A 15 -10.19 16.06 2.98
C GLN A 15 -9.25 14.89 3.20
N ARG A 16 -9.80 13.76 3.67
CA ARG A 16 -9.02 12.51 3.80
C ARG A 16 -8.50 12.10 2.41
N GLN A 17 -7.20 12.31 2.20
CA GLN A 17 -6.44 11.86 1.04
C GLN A 17 -6.22 10.34 1.15
N LEU A 18 -7.10 9.55 0.53
CA LEU A 18 -7.00 8.09 0.49
C LEU A 18 -6.18 7.58 -0.71
N SER A 19 -5.73 8.48 -1.58
CA SER A 19 -4.96 8.14 -2.78
C SER A 19 -3.46 7.98 -2.48
N LYS A 20 -2.66 7.67 -3.51
CA LYS A 20 -1.19 7.67 -3.45
C LYS A 20 -0.57 9.03 -3.11
N GLU A 21 -1.35 10.09 -3.04
CA GLU A 21 -0.84 11.45 -2.89
C GLU A 21 -0.10 11.66 -1.56
N PHE A 22 -0.61 11.16 -0.44
CA PHE A 22 0.05 11.38 0.86
C PHE A 22 1.45 10.74 0.92
N VAL A 23 1.67 9.62 0.24
CA VAL A 23 3.01 9.01 0.15
C VAL A 23 3.92 9.88 -0.71
N ARG A 24 3.39 10.46 -1.79
CA ARG A 24 4.14 11.36 -2.66
C ARG A 24 4.50 12.66 -1.94
N GLU A 25 3.56 13.27 -1.24
CA GLU A 25 3.78 14.44 -0.38
C GLU A 25 4.86 14.14 0.66
N TRP A 26 4.76 13.00 1.35
CA TRP A 26 5.79 12.57 2.31
C TRP A 26 7.17 12.41 1.65
N LEU A 27 7.26 11.81 0.46
CA LEU A 27 8.52 11.69 -0.26
C LEU A 27 9.09 13.08 -0.62
N ILE A 28 8.24 14.00 -1.08
CA ILE A 28 8.64 15.37 -1.42
C ILE A 28 9.16 16.12 -0.18
N GLU A 29 8.46 16.01 0.96
CA GLU A 29 8.87 16.57 2.25
C GLU A 29 10.23 16.01 2.71
N ASN A 30 10.51 14.75 2.37
CA ASN A 30 11.79 14.08 2.63
C ASN A 30 12.82 14.29 1.48
N ASN A 31 12.68 15.35 0.69
CA ASN A 31 13.57 15.74 -0.40
C ASN A 31 13.73 14.68 -1.51
N PHE A 32 12.73 13.82 -1.68
CA PHE A 32 12.75 12.76 -2.67
C PHE A 32 11.67 12.94 -3.74
N GLN A 33 12.11 13.09 -4.97
CA GLN A 33 11.28 13.25 -6.18
C GLN A 33 11.72 12.30 -7.31
N GLY A 34 12.67 11.39 -7.04
CA GLY A 34 13.23 10.49 -8.04
C GLY A 34 14.20 11.15 -9.02
N LYS A 35 14.78 12.31 -8.66
CA LYS A 35 15.80 12.98 -9.47
C LYS A 35 17.18 12.33 -9.25
N GLU A 36 18.06 12.49 -10.22
CA GLU A 36 19.43 12.00 -10.15
C GLU A 36 20.17 12.58 -8.92
N GLY A 37 20.92 11.75 -8.21
CA GLY A 37 21.64 12.13 -6.99
C GLY A 37 20.79 12.19 -5.71
N GLN A 38 19.48 11.93 -5.77
CA GLN A 38 18.63 11.83 -4.57
C GLN A 38 18.71 10.43 -3.95
N THR A 39 18.70 10.40 -2.62
CA THR A 39 18.64 9.14 -1.85
C THR A 39 17.22 8.88 -1.38
N MET A 40 16.76 7.64 -1.53
CA MET A 40 15.46 7.22 -1.00
C MET A 40 15.43 7.41 0.52
N PRO A 41 14.44 8.13 1.08
CA PRO A 41 14.31 8.27 2.52
C PRO A 41 13.96 6.92 3.15
N GLU A 42 14.42 6.72 4.38
CA GLU A 42 14.13 5.51 5.12
C GLU A 42 12.64 5.45 5.46
N MET A 43 11.97 4.44 4.94
CA MET A 43 10.58 4.16 5.28
C MET A 43 10.54 3.22 6.47
N SER A 44 10.38 3.78 7.67
CA SER A 44 10.22 2.96 8.87
C SER A 44 9.06 1.98 8.75
N ASP A 45 9.17 0.81 9.38
CA ASP A 45 8.09 -0.20 9.41
C ASP A 45 6.76 0.41 9.90
N MET A 46 6.83 1.33 10.86
CA MET A 46 5.66 2.06 11.35
C MET A 46 4.98 2.85 10.23
N PHE A 47 5.74 3.61 9.43
CA PHE A 47 5.20 4.38 8.33
C PHE A 47 4.63 3.46 7.24
N VAL A 48 5.36 2.41 6.87
CA VAL A 48 4.90 1.40 5.89
C VAL A 48 3.59 0.75 6.35
N ASN A 49 3.47 0.43 7.63
CA ASN A 49 2.23 -0.13 8.19
C ASN A 49 1.08 0.87 8.12
N GLN A 50 1.29 2.13 8.49
CA GLN A 50 0.25 3.18 8.37
C GLN A 50 -0.20 3.37 6.92
N VAL A 51 0.74 3.37 5.98
CA VAL A 51 0.44 3.44 4.54
C VAL A 51 -0.41 2.25 4.11
N SER A 52 -0.02 1.04 4.54
CA SER A 52 -0.71 -0.21 4.18
C SER A 52 -2.14 -0.26 4.71
N GLU A 53 -2.35 0.13 5.96
CA GLU A 53 -3.70 0.17 6.57
C GLU A 53 -4.65 1.09 5.82
N ARG A 54 -4.17 2.24 5.32
CA ARG A 54 -5.00 3.15 4.51
C ARG A 54 -5.43 2.52 3.18
N TYR A 55 -4.56 1.77 2.52
CA TYR A 55 -4.94 1.05 1.29
C TYR A 55 -5.92 -0.08 1.56
N ILE A 56 -5.75 -0.77 2.69
CA ILE A 56 -6.68 -1.81 3.14
C ILE A 56 -8.05 -1.17 3.40
N GLU A 57 -8.12 -0.11 4.18
CA GLU A 57 -9.37 0.62 4.44
C GLU A 57 -10.04 1.08 3.13
N LEU A 58 -9.27 1.63 2.20
CA LEU A 58 -9.77 2.03 0.88
C LEU A 58 -10.35 0.84 0.12
N TYR A 59 -9.62 -0.27 0.03
CA TYR A 59 -10.08 -1.49 -0.63
C TYR A 59 -11.38 -2.00 -0.01
N GLU A 60 -11.45 -2.10 1.31
CA GLU A 60 -12.65 -2.59 2.00
C GLU A 60 -13.83 -1.64 1.79
N SER A 61 -13.59 -0.32 1.78
CA SER A 61 -14.63 0.69 1.56
C SER A 61 -15.22 0.67 0.15
N ILE A 62 -14.41 0.38 -0.87
CA ILE A 62 -14.82 0.34 -2.27
C ILE A 62 -15.49 -1.00 -2.59
N THR A 63 -14.93 -2.09 -2.10
CA THR A 63 -15.34 -3.45 -2.49
C THR A 63 -16.39 -4.06 -1.56
N GLY A 64 -16.52 -3.55 -0.33
CA GLY A 64 -17.31 -4.15 0.74
C GLY A 64 -16.75 -5.48 1.26
N SER A 65 -15.60 -5.93 0.74
CA SER A 65 -14.97 -7.19 1.10
C SER A 65 -13.84 -6.95 2.09
N LYS A 66 -13.64 -7.87 3.04
CA LYS A 66 -12.51 -7.80 3.97
C LYS A 66 -11.20 -8.11 3.25
N PHE A 67 -10.16 -7.34 3.56
CA PHE A 67 -8.84 -7.60 3.01
C PHE A 67 -8.16 -8.72 3.81
N GLU A 68 -7.80 -9.80 3.12
CA GLU A 68 -7.04 -10.88 3.72
C GLU A 68 -5.54 -10.68 3.48
N ARG A 69 -4.80 -10.40 4.56
CA ARG A 69 -3.34 -10.30 4.50
C ARG A 69 -2.77 -11.67 4.14
N ALA A 70 -2.00 -11.73 3.07
CA ALA A 70 -1.30 -12.94 2.68
C ALA A 70 -0.20 -13.28 3.72
N ASP A 71 -0.05 -14.57 4.02
CA ASP A 71 1.11 -15.05 4.75
C ASP A 71 2.39 -14.83 3.91
N ILE A 72 3.34 -14.12 4.52
CA ILE A 72 4.63 -13.76 3.94
C ILE A 72 5.83 -14.47 4.61
N THR A 73 5.59 -15.40 5.54
CA THR A 73 6.67 -16.11 6.25
C THR A 73 7.55 -16.96 5.34
N SER A 74 7.00 -17.52 4.26
CA SER A 74 7.67 -18.51 3.41
C SER A 74 7.51 -18.22 1.91
N VAL A 75 7.53 -16.92 1.53
CA VAL A 75 7.29 -16.49 0.14
C VAL A 75 8.21 -17.20 -0.85
N LEU A 76 9.51 -17.26 -0.58
CA LEU A 76 10.49 -17.90 -1.48
C LEU A 76 10.17 -19.38 -1.68
N SER A 77 9.94 -20.12 -0.60
CA SER A 77 9.58 -21.54 -0.66
C SER A 77 8.26 -21.76 -1.40
N ARG A 78 7.27 -20.88 -1.22
CA ARG A 78 6.00 -20.92 -1.97
C ARG A 78 6.22 -20.72 -3.47
N VAL A 79 7.06 -19.75 -3.85
CA VAL A 79 7.41 -19.48 -5.25
C VAL A 79 8.12 -20.68 -5.87
N GLU A 80 9.15 -21.19 -5.22
CA GLU A 80 9.92 -22.36 -5.67
C GLU A 80 9.01 -23.58 -5.88
N LYS A 81 8.19 -23.91 -4.87
CA LYS A 81 7.26 -25.04 -4.94
C LYS A 81 6.31 -24.95 -6.14
N ASN A 82 5.78 -23.75 -6.42
CA ASN A 82 4.87 -23.55 -7.54
C ASN A 82 5.59 -23.71 -8.89
N ILE A 83 6.82 -23.20 -9.02
CA ILE A 83 7.65 -23.39 -10.22
C ILE A 83 7.94 -24.87 -10.46
N LEU A 84 8.42 -25.59 -9.45
CA LEU A 84 8.73 -27.03 -9.57
C LEU A 84 7.49 -27.87 -9.88
N LYS A 85 6.34 -27.53 -9.28
CA LYS A 85 5.06 -28.18 -9.58
C LYS A 85 4.68 -28.00 -11.05
N PHE A 86 4.82 -26.79 -11.59
CA PHE A 86 4.55 -26.51 -13.00
C PHE A 86 5.49 -27.31 -13.91
N LEU A 87 6.80 -27.26 -13.67
CA LEU A 87 7.80 -27.97 -14.46
C LEU A 87 7.55 -29.48 -14.48
N THR A 88 7.21 -30.05 -13.32
CA THR A 88 6.94 -31.50 -13.19
C THR A 88 5.64 -31.92 -13.89
N ALA A 89 4.64 -31.04 -13.93
CA ALA A 89 3.37 -31.30 -14.60
C ALA A 89 3.43 -31.17 -16.13
N TYR A 90 4.30 -30.28 -16.64
CA TYR A 90 4.40 -29.99 -18.08
C TYR A 90 5.49 -30.75 -18.83
N TYR A 91 6.56 -31.20 -18.15
CA TYR A 91 7.66 -31.95 -18.77
C TYR A 91 7.62 -33.46 -18.47
N ARG A 92 6.43 -34.00 -18.21
CA ARG A 92 6.18 -35.45 -18.16
C ARG A 92 5.74 -35.99 -19.52
#